data_AF-A0A954R3G1-F1
#
_entry.id   AF-A0A954R3G1-F1
#
_cell.length_a   1.000
_cell.length_b   1.000
_cell.length_c   1.000
_cell.angle_alpha   90.00
_cell.angle_beta   90.00
_cell.angle_gamma   90.00
#
_symmetry.space_group_name_H-M   'P 1'
#
loop_
_entity.id
_entity.type
_entity.pdbx_description
1 polymer ?
#
loop_
_entity_poly.entity_id
_entity_poly.type
_entity_poly.pdbx_seq_one_letter_code
_entity_poly.pdbx_strand_id
1 'polypeptide(L)'
;MSQRNAKRERDAGGRKAARSAGRDDTNRQPAASTGERLRLGGLAAIAGLLVITQFIPCDSSSVQDGTSVLLVMAWLLLLAGVAITGWWQASRPVRLGWDEAATLAFLALIGLSAVANIGDNHARPLLNVTWQWIGFGASFLVVRHVVRGDGERRALVALLVSLAVGLSVFGFYQYGYSMPRDRELYRQNPDRMLQEVGIVAPPDSPVRKQFEDRLASTEPIATFALTNSLAAYLSTWLVALFGVGLSTWSDRRTNRDAEGE
;
A
#
# COMPACT_ATOMS: atom_id res chain seq x y z
N MET A 1 41.23 18.07 -67.61
CA MET A 1 40.02 17.46 -66.99
C MET A 1 40.30 16.52 -65.80
N SER A 2 41.54 16.09 -65.54
CA SER A 2 41.82 15.02 -64.55
C SER A 2 41.90 15.42 -63.06
N GLN A 3 42.08 16.71 -62.73
CA GLN A 3 42.28 17.14 -61.33
C GLN A 3 41.00 17.51 -60.57
N ARG A 4 39.88 17.73 -61.25
CA ARG A 4 38.59 18.06 -60.59
C ARG A 4 37.85 16.85 -60.02
N ASN A 5 38.12 15.65 -60.52
CA ASN A 5 37.44 14.43 -60.05
C ASN A 5 38.06 13.87 -58.75
N ALA A 6 39.38 13.97 -58.58
CA ALA A 6 40.06 13.49 -57.36
C ALA A 6 39.69 14.28 -56.08
N LYS A 7 39.29 15.55 -56.21
CA LYS A 7 38.86 16.38 -55.08
C LYS A 7 37.43 16.04 -54.62
N ARG A 8 36.54 15.62 -55.54
CA ARG A 8 35.15 15.24 -55.21
C ARG A 8 35.06 13.91 -54.46
N GLU A 9 35.95 12.97 -54.70
CA GLU A 9 35.95 11.68 -53.99
C GLU A 9 36.45 11.78 -52.55
N ARG A 10 37.41 12.67 -52.25
CA ARG A 10 37.87 12.92 -50.88
C ARG A 10 36.79 13.57 -50.01
N ASP A 11 36.02 14.50 -50.57
CA ASP A 11 34.94 15.19 -49.84
C ASP A 11 33.73 14.27 -49.59
N ALA A 12 33.47 13.30 -50.47
CA ALA A 12 32.40 12.31 -50.31
C ALA A 12 32.75 11.24 -49.25
N GLY A 13 34.02 10.83 -49.17
CA GLY A 13 34.50 9.89 -48.14
C GLY A 13 34.49 10.48 -46.73
N GLY A 14 34.90 11.74 -46.57
CA GLY A 14 34.90 12.43 -45.27
C GLY A 14 33.51 12.65 -44.68
N ARG A 15 32.51 12.94 -45.52
CA ARG A 15 31.11 13.12 -45.08
C ARG A 15 30.40 11.81 -44.70
N LYS A 16 30.78 10.66 -45.29
CA LYS A 16 30.26 9.35 -44.88
C LYS A 16 30.87 8.88 -43.55
N ALA A 17 32.17 9.11 -43.33
CA ALA A 17 32.82 8.81 -42.06
C ALA A 17 32.25 9.65 -40.90
N ALA A 18 32.05 10.96 -41.12
CA ALA A 18 31.48 11.86 -40.12
C ALA A 18 29.99 11.62 -39.81
N ARG A 19 29.21 11.02 -40.74
CA ARG A 19 27.81 10.64 -40.49
C ARG A 19 27.64 9.29 -39.78
N SER A 20 28.63 8.40 -39.83
CA SER A 20 28.58 7.13 -39.08
C SER A 20 29.08 7.24 -37.65
N ALA A 21 29.95 8.21 -37.34
CA ALA A 21 30.51 8.41 -36.01
C ALA A 21 29.57 9.14 -35.02
N GLY A 22 28.43 9.67 -35.48
CA GLY A 22 27.52 10.47 -34.66
C GLY A 22 26.21 9.78 -34.25
N ARG A 23 26.02 8.49 -34.57
CA ARG A 23 24.70 7.83 -34.43
C ARG A 23 24.60 6.76 -33.35
N ASP A 24 25.71 6.34 -32.73
CA ASP A 24 25.69 5.19 -31.80
C ASP A 24 25.85 5.54 -30.30
N ASP A 25 26.14 6.78 -29.92
CA ASP A 25 26.42 7.11 -28.50
C ASP A 25 25.27 7.79 -27.72
N THR A 26 24.11 8.03 -28.35
CA THR A 26 23.00 8.78 -27.69
C THR A 26 21.96 7.92 -26.97
N ASN A 27 22.10 6.59 -26.95
CA ASN A 27 21.06 5.73 -26.38
C ASN A 27 21.52 4.69 -25.35
N ARG A 28 22.73 4.81 -24.80
CA ARG A 28 23.08 4.09 -23.56
C ARG A 28 22.60 4.93 -22.39
N GLN A 29 21.36 4.69 -21.97
CA GLN A 29 20.94 5.08 -20.62
C GLN A 29 21.99 4.50 -19.65
N PRO A 30 22.65 5.34 -18.82
CA PRO A 30 23.61 4.84 -17.86
C PRO A 30 22.92 3.81 -16.98
N ALA A 31 23.51 2.63 -16.84
CA ALA A 31 22.96 1.56 -16.02
C ALA A 31 22.64 2.14 -14.63
N ALA A 32 21.40 1.97 -14.17
CA ALA A 32 20.94 2.49 -12.89
C ALA A 32 21.95 2.10 -11.80
N SER A 33 22.41 3.10 -11.04
CA SER A 33 23.36 2.89 -9.94
C SER A 33 22.80 1.89 -8.95
N THR A 34 23.68 1.20 -8.20
CA THR A 34 23.27 0.22 -7.19
C THR A 34 22.24 0.82 -6.21
N GLY A 35 22.40 2.09 -5.84
CA GLY A 35 21.45 2.81 -4.97
C GLY A 35 20.07 2.99 -5.59
N GLU A 36 20.00 3.26 -6.90
CA GLU A 36 18.72 3.38 -7.61
C GLU A 36 18.00 2.03 -7.74
N ARG A 37 18.74 0.95 -8.00
CA ARG A 37 18.18 -0.42 -8.03
C ARG A 37 17.59 -0.80 -6.68
N LEU A 38 18.30 -0.53 -5.58
CA LEU A 38 17.81 -0.79 -4.22
C LEU A 38 16.55 0.02 -3.91
N ARG A 39 16.49 1.28 -4.35
CA ARG A 39 15.31 2.13 -4.20
C ARG A 39 14.10 1.60 -4.97
N LEU A 40 14.29 1.20 -6.22
CA LEU A 40 13.24 0.58 -7.04
C LEU A 40 12.76 -0.74 -6.42
N GLY A 41 13.68 -1.55 -5.88
CA GLY A 41 13.32 -2.73 -5.09
C GLY A 41 12.49 -2.37 -3.86
N GLY A 42 12.84 -1.30 -3.15
CA GLY A 42 12.06 -0.77 -2.03
C GLY A 42 10.66 -0.32 -2.43
N LEU A 43 10.50 0.36 -3.57
CA LEU A 43 9.18 0.74 -4.11
C LEU A 43 8.32 -0.49 -4.45
N ALA A 44 8.91 -1.50 -5.08
CA ALA A 44 8.21 -2.75 -5.37
C ALA A 44 7.78 -3.47 -4.08
N ALA A 45 8.64 -3.51 -3.06
CA ALA A 45 8.33 -4.07 -1.75
C ALA A 45 7.20 -3.30 -1.06
N ILE A 46 7.22 -1.95 -1.07
CA ILE A 46 6.13 -1.11 -0.55
C ILE A 46 4.82 -1.46 -1.24
N ALA A 47 4.80 -1.47 -2.58
CA ALA A 47 3.59 -1.75 -3.35
C ALA A 47 3.05 -3.17 -3.02
N GLY A 48 3.93 -4.17 -2.99
CA GLY A 48 3.56 -5.53 -2.63
C GLY A 48 3.02 -5.64 -1.21
N LEU A 49 3.65 -4.98 -0.24
CA LEU A 49 3.21 -4.97 1.16
C LEU A 49 1.84 -4.29 1.31
N LEU A 50 1.62 -3.15 0.65
CA LEU A 50 0.32 -2.47 0.67
C LEU A 50 -0.80 -3.35 0.10
N VAL A 51 -0.51 -4.10 -0.97
CA VAL A 51 -1.46 -5.04 -1.59
C VAL A 51 -1.76 -6.21 -0.65
N ILE A 52 -0.75 -6.92 -0.16
CA ILE A 52 -0.95 -8.11 0.70
C ILE A 52 -1.63 -7.75 2.01
N THR A 53 -1.41 -6.55 2.56
CA THR A 53 -2.12 -6.06 3.75
C THR A 53 -3.64 -5.99 3.52
N GLN A 54 -4.12 -5.83 2.28
CA GLN A 54 -5.56 -5.83 2.02
C GLN A 54 -6.20 -7.22 2.06
N PHE A 55 -5.39 -8.29 2.00
CA PHE A 55 -5.90 -9.68 2.00
C PHE A 55 -5.78 -10.35 3.36
N ILE A 56 -5.10 -9.72 4.31
CA ILE A 56 -4.93 -10.22 5.67
C ILE A 56 -5.72 -9.28 6.59
N PRO A 57 -6.77 -9.75 7.30
CA PRO A 57 -7.49 -8.92 8.25
C PRO A 57 -6.51 -8.48 9.35
N CYS A 58 -6.21 -7.19 9.37
CA CYS A 58 -5.32 -6.55 10.35
C CYS A 58 -6.09 -5.60 11.28
N ASP A 59 -7.34 -5.95 11.61
CA ASP A 59 -8.22 -5.17 12.46
C ASP A 59 -8.88 -6.02 13.57
N SER A 60 -9.34 -5.38 14.64
CA SER A 60 -10.10 -6.04 15.71
C SER A 60 -9.34 -7.20 16.38
N SER A 61 -10.01 -8.34 16.59
CA SER A 61 -9.47 -9.52 17.26
C SER A 61 -8.29 -10.16 16.53
N SER A 62 -8.19 -10.05 15.20
CA SER A 62 -7.08 -10.66 14.46
C SER A 62 -5.72 -10.03 14.82
N VAL A 63 -5.72 -8.74 15.17
CA VAL A 63 -4.52 -8.07 15.70
C VAL A 63 -4.18 -8.64 17.07
N GLN A 64 -5.17 -8.82 17.94
CA GLN A 64 -4.96 -9.36 19.29
C GLN A 64 -4.41 -10.80 19.24
N ASP A 65 -4.85 -11.59 18.26
CA ASP A 65 -4.38 -12.96 18.04
C ASP A 65 -2.98 -13.02 17.40
N GLY A 66 -2.51 -11.91 16.83
CA GLY A 66 -1.19 -11.78 16.21
C GLY A 66 -1.14 -12.17 14.73
N THR A 67 -2.28 -12.19 14.04
CA THR A 67 -2.36 -12.55 12.61
C THR A 67 -1.51 -11.62 11.73
N SER A 68 -1.30 -10.37 12.16
CA SER A 68 -0.55 -9.36 11.42
C SER A 68 0.96 -9.35 11.66
N VAL A 69 1.49 -10.21 12.55
CA VAL A 69 2.92 -10.18 12.97
C VAL A 69 3.87 -10.28 11.78
N LEU A 70 3.60 -11.14 10.79
CA LEU A 70 4.45 -11.28 9.61
C LEU A 70 4.50 -9.98 8.78
N LEU A 71 3.39 -9.26 8.67
CA LEU A 71 3.34 -7.97 7.99
C LEU A 71 4.11 -6.90 8.77
N VAL A 72 3.97 -6.87 10.09
CA VAL A 72 4.74 -5.96 10.95
C VAL A 72 6.23 -6.22 10.77
N MET A 73 6.66 -7.48 10.83
CA MET A 73 8.07 -7.85 10.63
C MET A 73 8.57 -7.45 9.24
N ALA A 74 7.76 -7.64 8.18
CA ALA A 74 8.15 -7.24 6.84
C ALA A 74 8.35 -5.73 6.71
N TRP A 75 7.47 -4.91 7.31
CA TRP A 75 7.65 -3.45 7.36
C TRP A 75 8.88 -3.03 8.15
N LEU A 76 9.14 -3.68 9.28
CA LEU A 76 10.34 -3.41 10.10
C LEU A 76 11.64 -3.79 9.37
N LEU A 77 11.66 -4.94 8.69
CA LEU A 77 12.80 -5.37 7.88
C LEU A 77 13.06 -4.40 6.72
N LEU A 78 11.99 -3.93 6.07
CA LEU A 78 12.09 -2.95 5.01
C LEU A 78 12.62 -1.60 5.53
N LEU A 79 12.12 -1.14 6.69
CA LEU A 79 12.63 0.06 7.36
C LEU A 79 14.12 -0.08 7.70
N ALA A 80 14.52 -1.20 8.28
CA ALA A 80 15.92 -1.48 8.58
C ALA A 80 16.78 -1.45 7.30
N GLY A 81 16.32 -2.08 6.21
CA GLY A 81 17.01 -2.04 4.91
C GLY A 81 17.16 -0.63 4.35
N VAL A 82 16.09 0.19 4.44
CA VAL A 82 16.13 1.61 4.03
C VAL A 82 17.09 2.42 4.90
N ALA A 83 17.09 2.20 6.22
CA ALA A 83 17.99 2.90 7.14
C ALA A 83 19.46 2.54 6.89
N ILE A 84 19.78 1.26 6.72
CA ILE A 84 21.14 0.78 6.44
C ILE A 84 21.63 1.35 5.10
N THR A 85 20.83 1.26 4.05
CA THR A 85 21.20 1.79 2.73
C THR A 85 21.32 3.31 2.72
N GLY A 86 20.46 4.01 3.46
CA GLY A 86 20.52 5.46 3.64
C GLY A 86 21.78 5.91 4.39
N TRP A 87 22.14 5.22 5.47
CA TRP A 87 23.39 5.42 6.19
C TRP A 87 24.59 5.23 5.27
N TRP A 88 24.61 4.15 4.50
CA TRP A 88 25.74 3.82 3.61
C TRP A 88 25.90 4.80 2.45
N GLN A 89 24.81 5.45 2.04
CA GLN A 89 24.85 6.42 0.95
C GLN A 89 25.22 7.84 1.41
N ALA A 90 25.27 8.12 2.73
CA ALA A 90 25.83 9.29 3.45
C ALA A 90 25.77 10.69 2.79
N SER A 91 24.95 10.90 1.77
CA SER A 91 24.91 12.11 0.94
C SER A 91 23.62 12.91 1.16
N ARG A 92 22.82 12.53 2.16
CA ARG A 92 21.55 13.19 2.47
C ARG A 92 21.46 13.48 3.96
N PRO A 93 21.33 14.76 4.37
CA PRO A 93 21.00 15.06 5.74
C PRO A 93 19.64 14.42 6.05
N VAL A 94 19.57 13.66 7.14
CA VAL A 94 18.29 13.18 7.70
C VAL A 94 17.54 14.43 8.13
N ARG A 95 16.58 14.89 7.31
CA ARG A 95 15.74 16.03 7.63
C ARG A 95 14.50 15.50 8.31
N LEU A 96 14.53 15.48 9.64
CA LEU A 96 13.35 15.13 10.42
C LEU A 96 12.27 16.18 10.18
N GLY A 97 11.22 15.80 9.46
CA GLY A 97 10.04 16.65 9.28
C GLY A 97 9.19 16.70 10.54
N TRP A 98 8.30 17.69 10.65
CA TRP A 98 7.30 17.73 11.74
C TRP A 98 6.37 16.52 11.70
N ASP A 99 6.04 16.04 10.50
CA ASP A 99 5.27 14.82 10.23
C ASP A 99 5.95 13.57 10.82
N GLU A 100 7.27 13.44 10.64
CA GLU A 100 8.06 12.34 11.19
C GLU A 100 8.18 12.46 12.71
N ALA A 101 8.45 13.66 13.22
CA ALA A 101 8.52 13.92 14.65
C ALA A 101 7.20 13.61 15.37
N ALA A 102 6.07 14.04 14.79
CA ALA A 102 4.73 13.75 15.32
C ALA A 102 4.44 12.24 15.30
N THR A 103 4.82 11.55 14.23
CA THR A 103 4.68 10.09 14.13
C THR A 103 5.50 9.39 15.22
N LEU A 104 6.77 9.75 15.37
CA LEU A 104 7.64 9.17 16.40
C LEU A 104 7.15 9.47 17.82
N ALA A 105 6.68 10.69 18.09
CA ALA A 105 6.10 11.06 19.37
C ALA A 105 4.84 10.24 19.67
N PHE A 106 3.96 10.06 18.69
CA PHE A 106 2.77 9.22 18.82
C PHE A 106 3.14 7.76 19.11
N LEU A 107 4.10 7.18 18.38
CA LEU A 107 4.58 5.82 18.65
C LEU A 107 5.22 5.68 20.04
N ALA A 108 5.95 6.71 20.49
CA ALA A 108 6.53 6.74 21.83
C ALA A 108 5.44 6.74 22.92
N LEU A 109 4.35 7.49 22.72
CA LEU A 109 3.19 7.48 23.61
C LEU A 109 2.51 6.10 23.65
N ILE A 110 2.35 5.46 22.50
CA ILE A 110 1.81 4.09 22.42
C ILE A 110 2.72 3.11 23.17
N GLY A 111 4.03 3.19 22.99
CA GLY A 111 5.00 2.36 23.69
C GLY A 111 4.99 2.59 25.21
N LEU A 112 4.93 3.85 25.64
CA LEU A 112 4.85 4.21 27.06
C LEU A 112 3.55 3.70 27.69
N SER A 113 2.43 3.85 26.99
CA SER A 113 1.14 3.30 27.40
C SER A 113 1.20 1.79 27.55
N ALA A 114 1.84 1.09 26.61
CA ALA A 114 2.02 -0.36 26.69
C ALA A 114 2.85 -0.77 27.91
N VAL A 115 3.99 -0.11 28.15
CA VAL A 115 4.83 -0.39 29.33
C VAL A 115 4.08 -0.13 30.63
N ALA A 116 3.28 0.93 30.70
CA ALA A 116 2.49 1.27 31.89
C ALA A 116 1.40 0.23 32.21
N ASN A 117 0.89 -0.49 31.21
CA ASN A 117 -0.23 -1.45 31.37
C ASN A 117 0.17 -2.91 31.15
N ILE A 118 1.47 -3.21 30.94
CA ILE A 118 1.93 -4.59 30.64
C ILE A 118 1.75 -5.56 31.80
N GLY A 119 1.60 -5.06 33.02
CA GLY A 119 1.35 -5.85 34.23
C GLY A 119 -0.07 -6.43 34.32
N ASP A 120 -1.00 -5.99 33.47
CA ASP A 120 -2.36 -6.51 33.45
C ASP A 120 -2.41 -7.93 32.81
N ASN A 121 -3.43 -8.72 33.13
CA ASN A 121 -3.64 -10.10 32.65
C ASN A 121 -3.83 -10.25 31.11
N HIS A 122 -3.54 -9.20 30.32
CA HIS A 122 -3.71 -9.14 28.87
C HIS A 122 -2.43 -8.68 28.13
N ALA A 123 -1.25 -9.02 28.66
CA ALA A 123 0.04 -8.60 28.09
C ALA A 123 0.24 -8.98 26.61
N ARG A 124 -0.20 -10.17 26.18
CA ARG A 124 -0.01 -10.62 24.79
C ARG A 124 -0.85 -9.83 23.77
N PRO A 125 -2.18 -9.68 23.95
CA PRO A 125 -2.98 -8.78 23.11
C PRO A 125 -2.44 -7.35 23.08
N LEU A 126 -2.02 -6.82 24.24
CA LEU A 126 -1.42 -5.49 24.34
C LEU A 126 -0.19 -5.37 23.44
N LEU A 127 0.77 -6.29 23.58
CA LEU A 127 2.00 -6.30 22.78
C LEU A 127 1.71 -6.40 21.28
N ASN A 128 0.77 -7.26 20.87
CA ASN A 128 0.43 -7.41 19.46
C ASN A 128 -0.14 -6.10 18.87
N VAL A 129 -1.02 -5.43 19.61
CA VAL A 129 -1.57 -4.13 19.21
C VAL A 129 -0.48 -3.05 19.17
N THR A 130 0.42 -3.01 20.16
CA THR A 130 1.56 -2.07 20.19
C THR A 130 2.46 -2.27 18.96
N TRP A 131 2.82 -3.51 18.64
CA TRP A 131 3.64 -3.82 17.47
C TRP A 131 2.93 -3.50 16.16
N GLN A 132 1.61 -3.67 16.10
CA GLN A 132 0.83 -3.24 14.94
C GLN A 132 0.96 -1.74 14.67
N TRP A 133 0.84 -0.91 15.72
CA TRP A 133 1.02 0.54 15.61
C TRP A 133 2.45 0.91 15.20
N ILE A 134 3.45 0.23 15.76
CA ILE A 134 4.85 0.39 15.33
C ILE A 134 5.01 0.02 13.85
N GLY A 135 4.36 -1.05 13.38
CA GLY A 135 4.33 -1.45 11.97
C GLY A 135 3.74 -0.35 11.07
N PHE A 136 2.64 0.29 11.48
CA PHE A 136 2.08 1.43 10.75
C PHE A 136 3.06 2.61 10.69
N GLY A 137 3.69 2.95 11.80
CA GLY A 137 4.74 3.96 11.85
C GLY A 137 5.92 3.66 10.93
N ALA A 138 6.38 2.40 10.93
CA ALA A 138 7.44 1.94 10.05
C ALA A 138 7.03 2.05 8.57
N SER A 139 5.79 1.66 8.23
CA SER A 139 5.28 1.80 6.87
C SER A 139 5.27 3.26 6.39
N PHE A 140 4.83 4.19 7.25
CA PHE A 140 4.83 5.62 6.96
C PHE A 140 6.25 6.12 6.68
N LEU A 141 7.20 5.84 7.58
CA LEU A 141 8.59 6.28 7.44
C LEU A 141 9.24 5.70 6.18
N VAL A 142 9.03 4.41 5.89
CA VAL A 142 9.54 3.76 4.67
C VAL A 142 9.00 4.45 3.42
N VAL A 143 7.67 4.62 3.32
CA VAL A 143 7.02 5.27 2.17
C VAL A 143 7.58 6.68 2.00
N ARG A 144 7.69 7.44 3.09
CA ARG A 144 8.19 8.82 3.09
C ARG A 144 9.63 8.95 2.59
N HIS A 145 10.48 7.97 2.89
CA HIS A 145 11.91 7.99 2.55
C HIS A 145 12.22 7.44 1.14
N VAL A 146 11.45 6.44 0.70
CA VAL A 146 11.68 5.73 -0.58
C VAL A 146 11.00 6.45 -1.74
N VAL A 147 9.79 6.96 -1.54
CA VAL A 147 8.98 7.64 -2.57
C VAL A 147 9.45 9.08 -2.72
N ARG A 148 9.95 9.42 -3.90
CA ARG A 148 10.59 10.73 -4.14
C ARG A 148 9.89 11.53 -5.24
N GLY A 149 9.43 10.86 -6.29
CA GLY A 149 8.85 11.51 -7.46
C GLY A 149 7.33 11.66 -7.39
N ASP A 150 6.79 12.70 -8.03
CA ASP A 150 5.35 12.89 -8.13
C ASP A 150 4.67 11.81 -8.97
N GLY A 151 5.39 11.21 -9.93
CA GLY A 151 4.91 10.01 -10.63
C GLY A 151 4.70 8.83 -9.69
N GLU A 152 5.64 8.60 -8.77
CA GLU A 152 5.60 7.49 -7.81
C GLU A 152 4.50 7.68 -6.77
N ARG A 153 4.33 8.91 -6.27
CA ARG A 153 3.24 9.28 -5.36
C ARG A 153 1.88 9.03 -6.01
N ARG A 154 1.70 9.50 -7.25
CA ARG A 154 0.46 9.27 -8.01
C ARG A 154 0.22 7.79 -8.27
N ALA A 155 1.25 7.02 -8.60
CA ALA A 155 1.14 5.58 -8.81
C ALA A 155 0.71 4.84 -7.53
N LEU A 156 1.25 5.20 -6.35
CA LEU A 156 0.84 4.62 -5.08
C LEU A 156 -0.60 4.99 -4.70
N VAL A 157 -1.00 6.25 -4.91
CA VAL A 157 -2.39 6.67 -4.68
C VAL A 157 -3.33 5.92 -5.63
N ALA A 158 -2.99 5.80 -6.91
CA ALA A 158 -3.77 5.04 -7.88
C ALA A 158 -3.88 3.55 -7.51
N LEU A 159 -2.79 2.95 -7.02
CA LEU A 159 -2.79 1.59 -6.50
C LEU A 159 -3.78 1.42 -5.34
N LEU A 160 -3.72 2.30 -4.34
CA LEU A 160 -4.57 2.23 -3.15
C LEU A 160 -6.05 2.48 -3.47
N VAL A 161 -6.33 3.42 -4.38
CA VAL A 161 -7.67 3.61 -4.94
C VAL A 161 -8.16 2.36 -5.66
N SER A 162 -7.31 1.73 -6.49
CA SER A 162 -7.68 0.52 -7.22
C SER A 162 -8.02 -0.63 -6.27
N LEU A 163 -7.26 -0.76 -5.17
CA LEU A 163 -7.55 -1.72 -4.10
C LEU A 163 -8.90 -1.41 -3.42
N ALA A 164 -9.17 -0.14 -3.11
CA ALA A 164 -10.45 0.28 -2.54
C ALA A 164 -11.65 -0.04 -3.45
N VAL A 165 -11.52 0.18 -4.76
CA VAL A 165 -12.53 -0.21 -5.75
C VAL A 165 -12.70 -1.73 -5.77
N GLY A 166 -11.60 -2.49 -5.80
CA GLY A 166 -11.64 -3.96 -5.76
C GLY A 166 -12.35 -4.50 -4.52
N LEU A 167 -12.01 -3.95 -3.34
CA LEU A 167 -12.67 -4.30 -2.07
C LEU A 167 -14.15 -3.91 -2.05
N SER A 168 -14.52 -2.79 -2.67
CA SER A 168 -15.92 -2.37 -2.82
C SER A 168 -16.70 -3.37 -3.67
N VAL A 169 -16.16 -3.77 -4.83
CA VAL A 169 -16.77 -4.78 -5.70
C VAL A 169 -16.91 -6.12 -4.96
N PHE A 170 -15.88 -6.53 -4.21
CA PHE A 170 -15.94 -7.73 -3.40
C PHE A 170 -17.01 -7.63 -2.29
N GLY A 171 -17.13 -6.47 -1.64
CA GLY A 171 -18.20 -6.19 -0.67
C GLY A 171 -19.60 -6.28 -1.27
N PHE A 172 -19.81 -5.76 -2.48
CA PHE A 172 -21.08 -5.90 -3.20
C PHE A 172 -21.39 -7.36 -3.56
N TYR A 173 -20.38 -8.12 -3.99
CA TYR A 173 -20.52 -9.56 -4.24
C TYR A 173 -20.88 -10.31 -2.95
N GLN A 174 -20.23 -10.00 -1.83
CA GLN A 174 -20.57 -10.58 -0.53
C GLN A 174 -22.03 -10.31 -0.16
N TYR A 175 -22.46 -9.05 -0.27
CA TYR A 175 -23.82 -8.63 0.06
C TYR A 175 -24.87 -9.28 -0.84
N GLY A 176 -24.66 -9.24 -2.16
CA GLY A 176 -25.65 -9.64 -3.16
C GLY A 176 -25.70 -11.14 -3.42
N TYR A 177 -24.62 -11.87 -3.14
CA TYR A 177 -24.52 -13.30 -3.50
C TYR A 177 -24.08 -14.18 -2.32
N SER A 178 -22.90 -13.94 -1.73
CA SER A 178 -22.36 -14.85 -0.71
C SER A 178 -23.26 -14.92 0.53
N MET A 179 -23.65 -13.77 1.09
CA MET A 179 -24.45 -13.73 2.33
C MET A 179 -25.85 -14.36 2.16
N PRO A 180 -26.64 -14.05 1.11
CA PRO A 180 -27.90 -14.75 0.87
C PRO A 180 -27.72 -16.26 0.73
N ARG A 181 -26.68 -16.70 0.02
CA ARG A 181 -26.36 -18.11 -0.15
C ARG A 181 -26.01 -18.78 1.18
N ASP A 182 -25.17 -18.15 2.00
CA ASP A 182 -24.75 -18.68 3.30
C ASP A 182 -25.94 -18.82 4.26
N ARG A 183 -26.85 -17.84 4.27
CA ARG A 183 -28.10 -17.92 5.04
C ARG A 183 -28.99 -19.07 4.58
N GLU A 184 -29.06 -19.33 3.29
CA GLU A 184 -29.84 -20.42 2.74
C GLU A 184 -29.22 -21.79 3.07
N LEU A 185 -27.90 -21.92 2.95
CA LEU A 185 -27.18 -23.12 3.37
C LEU A 185 -27.38 -23.41 4.86
N TYR A 186 -27.34 -22.37 5.70
CA TYR A 186 -27.63 -22.50 7.13
C TYR A 186 -29.06 -22.98 7.38
N ARG A 187 -30.07 -22.43 6.70
CA ARG A 187 -31.47 -22.86 6.85
C ARG A 187 -31.67 -24.32 6.47
N GLN A 188 -30.96 -24.80 5.45
CA GLN A 188 -31.05 -26.18 4.99
C GLN A 188 -30.44 -27.16 6.00
N ASN A 189 -29.28 -26.83 6.57
CA ASN A 189 -28.63 -27.68 7.57
C ASN A 189 -27.71 -26.87 8.51
N PRO A 190 -28.24 -26.35 9.62
CA PRO A 190 -27.48 -25.52 10.56
C PRO A 190 -26.27 -26.24 11.17
N ASP A 191 -26.47 -27.51 11.56
CA ASP A 191 -25.45 -28.26 12.30
C ASP A 191 -24.28 -28.63 11.39
N ARG A 192 -24.54 -28.91 10.10
CA ARG A 192 -23.48 -29.11 9.11
C ARG A 192 -22.64 -27.85 8.93
N MET A 193 -23.27 -26.68 8.79
CA MET A 193 -22.52 -25.44 8.61
C MET A 193 -21.63 -25.12 9.83
N LEU A 194 -22.16 -25.32 11.04
CA LEU A 194 -21.39 -25.16 12.28
C LEU A 194 -20.19 -26.13 12.36
N GLN A 195 -20.39 -27.40 11.96
CA GLN A 195 -19.30 -28.38 11.87
C GLN A 195 -18.24 -27.99 10.84
N GLU A 196 -18.64 -27.47 9.67
CA GLU A 196 -17.71 -27.04 8.61
C GLU A 196 -16.79 -25.89 9.07
N VAL A 197 -17.28 -25.00 9.95
CA VAL A 197 -16.46 -23.95 10.57
C VAL A 197 -15.82 -24.35 11.90
N GLY A 198 -15.92 -25.62 12.30
CA GLY A 198 -15.32 -26.18 13.52
C GLY A 198 -15.95 -25.70 14.82
N ILE A 199 -17.18 -25.19 14.79
CA ILE A 199 -17.91 -24.71 15.96
C ILE A 199 -18.80 -25.84 16.50
N VAL A 200 -18.57 -26.26 17.74
CA VAL A 200 -19.47 -27.14 18.48
C VAL A 200 -20.37 -26.29 19.36
N ALA A 201 -21.58 -26.00 18.88
CA ALA A 201 -22.54 -25.15 19.58
C ALA A 201 -23.92 -25.83 19.61
N PRO A 202 -24.34 -26.37 20.77
CA PRO A 202 -25.68 -26.94 20.93
C PRO A 202 -26.79 -25.95 20.56
N PRO A 203 -27.99 -26.44 20.22
CA PRO A 203 -29.19 -25.60 20.13
C PRO A 203 -29.32 -24.69 21.37
N ASP A 204 -29.73 -23.45 21.16
CA ASP A 204 -29.90 -22.40 22.19
C ASP A 204 -28.65 -21.99 22.98
N SER A 205 -27.46 -22.46 22.59
CA SER A 205 -26.22 -21.99 23.20
C SER A 205 -25.92 -20.54 22.84
N PRO A 206 -25.29 -19.74 23.74
CA PRO A 206 -24.88 -18.37 23.43
C PRO A 206 -23.98 -18.26 22.21
N VAL A 207 -23.12 -19.26 21.98
CA VAL A 207 -22.20 -19.33 20.83
C VAL A 207 -22.97 -19.49 19.52
N ARG A 208 -23.99 -20.35 19.50
CA ARG A 208 -24.85 -20.53 18.31
C ARG A 208 -25.61 -19.25 18.00
N LYS A 209 -26.15 -18.58 19.02
CA LYS A 209 -26.84 -17.30 18.85
C LYS A 209 -25.92 -16.22 18.28
N GLN A 210 -24.69 -16.10 18.77
CA GLN A 210 -23.71 -15.16 18.21
C GLN A 210 -23.36 -15.47 16.74
N PHE A 211 -23.30 -16.75 16.36
CA PHE A 211 -23.11 -17.15 14.97
C PHE A 211 -24.30 -16.76 14.10
N GLU A 212 -25.52 -17.06 14.56
CA GLU A 212 -26.77 -16.69 13.88
C GLU A 212 -26.91 -15.17 13.72
N ASP A 213 -26.56 -14.38 14.75
CA ASP A 213 -26.56 -12.92 14.70
C ASP A 213 -25.57 -12.40 13.64
N ARG A 214 -24.37 -13.00 13.55
CA ARG A 214 -23.38 -12.67 12.51
C ARG A 214 -23.86 -13.05 11.12
N LEU A 215 -24.51 -14.20 10.98
CA LEU A 215 -25.05 -14.67 9.71
C LEU A 215 -26.24 -13.83 9.22
N ALA A 216 -27.05 -13.34 10.16
CA ALA A 216 -28.18 -12.45 9.89
C ALA A 216 -27.75 -11.04 9.51
N SER A 217 -26.57 -10.59 9.97
CA SER A 217 -26.00 -9.28 9.60
C SER A 217 -25.93 -9.09 8.09
N THR A 218 -26.38 -7.94 7.61
CA THR A 218 -26.38 -7.55 6.20
C THR A 218 -25.18 -6.70 5.81
N GLU A 219 -24.25 -6.47 6.73
CA GLU A 219 -23.14 -5.53 6.52
C GLU A 219 -21.92 -6.26 5.94
N PRO A 220 -21.48 -5.94 4.71
CA PRO A 220 -20.31 -6.57 4.11
C PRO A 220 -19.02 -6.16 4.81
N ILE A 221 -18.10 -7.11 4.95
CA ILE A 221 -16.79 -6.91 5.59
C ILE A 221 -15.62 -6.97 4.60
N ALA A 222 -15.85 -7.44 3.38
CA ALA A 222 -14.82 -7.74 2.39
C ALA A 222 -13.74 -8.65 3.02
N THR A 223 -12.52 -8.16 3.21
CA THR A 223 -11.40 -8.86 3.83
C THR A 223 -11.13 -8.42 5.28
N PHE A 224 -11.91 -7.47 5.81
CA PHE A 224 -11.78 -6.99 7.18
C PHE A 224 -12.55 -7.86 8.17
N ALA A 225 -12.20 -7.78 9.45
CA ALA A 225 -12.96 -8.41 10.52
C ALA A 225 -14.23 -7.63 10.89
N LEU A 226 -14.24 -6.31 10.68
CA LEU A 226 -15.34 -5.42 11.02
C LEU A 226 -15.76 -4.52 9.85
N THR A 227 -17.04 -4.17 9.83
CA THR A 227 -17.68 -3.30 8.83
C THR A 227 -17.19 -1.86 8.96
N ASN A 228 -16.96 -1.40 10.19
CA ASN A 228 -16.35 -0.10 10.49
C ASN A 228 -14.96 0.07 9.87
N SER A 229 -14.14 -0.99 9.86
CA SER A 229 -12.79 -0.96 9.28
C SER A 229 -12.85 -0.80 7.76
N LEU A 230 -13.75 -1.56 7.10
CA LEU A 230 -13.99 -1.40 5.67
C LEU A 230 -14.49 0.01 5.34
N ALA A 231 -15.46 0.53 6.10
CA ALA A 231 -16.00 1.87 5.89
C ALA A 231 -14.93 2.96 6.05
N ALA A 232 -14.08 2.86 7.08
CA ALA A 232 -12.97 3.79 7.28
C ALA A 232 -11.96 3.75 6.13
N TYR A 233 -11.61 2.55 5.66
CA TYR A 233 -10.72 2.36 4.52
C TYR A 233 -11.29 2.99 3.25
N LEU A 234 -12.54 2.66 2.88
CA LEU A 234 -13.19 3.19 1.68
C LEU A 234 -13.36 4.71 1.75
N SER A 235 -13.76 5.24 2.91
CA SER A 235 -13.94 6.68 3.11
C SER A 235 -12.64 7.45 2.90
N THR A 236 -11.52 6.92 3.38
CA THR A 236 -10.19 7.54 3.21
C THR A 236 -9.86 7.74 1.72
N TRP A 237 -10.06 6.70 0.91
CA TRP A 237 -9.75 6.77 -0.52
C TRP A 237 -10.79 7.55 -1.32
N LEU A 238 -12.04 7.59 -0.86
CA LEU A 238 -13.07 8.46 -1.42
C LEU A 238 -12.71 9.95 -1.23
N VAL A 239 -12.24 10.33 -0.04
CA VAL A 239 -11.77 11.70 0.23
C VAL A 239 -10.55 12.04 -0.64
N ALA A 240 -9.59 11.12 -0.76
CA ALA A 240 -8.43 11.31 -1.62
C ALA A 240 -8.84 11.51 -3.10
N LEU A 241 -9.75 10.69 -3.62
CA LEU A 241 -10.30 10.82 -4.96
C LEU A 241 -11.02 12.14 -5.18
N PHE A 242 -11.82 12.57 -4.20
CA PHE A 242 -12.52 13.85 -4.28
C PHE A 242 -11.55 15.02 -4.34
N GLY A 243 -10.49 14.99 -3.52
CA GLY A 243 -9.41 16.00 -3.57
C GLY A 243 -8.70 16.05 -4.92
N VAL A 244 -8.37 14.90 -5.51
CA VAL A 244 -7.78 14.82 -6.86
C VAL A 244 -8.75 15.31 -7.94
N GLY A 245 -10.04 15.00 -7.81
CA GLY A 245 -11.07 15.48 -8.73
C GLY A 245 -11.21 16.99 -8.70
N LEU A 246 -11.22 17.59 -7.51
CA LEU A 246 -11.32 19.05 -7.34
C LEU A 246 -10.09 19.78 -7.89
N SER A 247 -8.87 19.29 -7.63
CA SER A 247 -7.65 19.92 -8.13
C SER A 247 -7.59 19.92 -9.66
N THR A 248 -7.86 18.76 -10.27
CA THR A 248 -7.87 18.64 -11.74
C THR A 248 -8.97 19.46 -12.41
N TRP A 249 -10.11 19.65 -11.75
CA TRP A 249 -11.17 20.52 -12.25
C TRP A 249 -10.81 22.00 -12.15
N SER A 250 -10.16 22.42 -11.06
CA SER A 250 -9.67 23.78 -10.88
C SER A 250 -8.63 24.15 -11.95
N ASP A 251 -7.64 23.28 -12.19
CA ASP A 251 -6.59 23.52 -13.19
C ASP A 251 -7.13 23.64 -14.63
N ARG A 252 -8.20 22.91 -14.94
CA ARG A 252 -8.86 23.00 -16.26
C ARG A 252 -9.62 24.30 -16.45
N ARG A 253 -10.14 24.91 -15.38
CA ARG A 253 -10.84 26.19 -15.46
C ARG A 253 -9.86 27.32 -15.71
N THR A 254 -8.78 27.39 -14.93
CA THR A 254 -7.75 28.43 -15.08
C THR A 254 -7.10 28.43 -16.45
N ASN A 255 -6.80 27.25 -17.02
CA ASN A 255 -6.26 27.17 -18.38
C ASN A 255 -7.25 27.62 -19.46
N ARG A 256 -8.56 27.38 -19.29
CA ARG A 256 -9.57 27.84 -20.25
C ARG A 256 -9.71 29.35 -20.25
N ASP A 257 -9.62 29.97 -19.08
CA ASP A 257 -9.69 31.43 -18.95
C ASP A 257 -8.45 32.08 -19.58
N ALA A 258 -7.27 31.45 -19.49
CA ALA A 258 -6.03 31.92 -20.11
C ALA A 258 -5.96 31.76 -21.64
N GLU A 259 -6.72 30.83 -22.23
CA GLU A 259 -6.80 30.63 -23.69
C GLU A 259 -7.88 31.50 -24.36
N GLY A 260 -8.73 32.16 -23.57
CA GLY A 260 -9.84 32.99 -24.04
C GLY A 260 -9.58 34.51 -24.09
N GLU A 261 -8.38 34.96 -23.70
CA GLU A 261 -7.87 36.34 -23.84
C GLU A 261 -6.94 36.48 -25.06
#